data_AF-A0A6J8BXI9-F1
#
_entry.id   AF-A0A6J8BXI9-F1
#
_cell.length_a   1.000
_cell.length_b   1.000
_cell.length_c   1.000
_cell.angle_alpha   90.00
_cell.angle_beta   90.00
_cell.angle_gamma   90.00
#
_symmetry.space_group_name_H-M   'P 1'
#
loop_
_entity.id
_entity.type
_entity.pdbx_description
1 polymer ?
#
loop_
_entity_poly.entity_id
_entity_poly.type
_entity_poly.pdbx_seq_one_letter_code
_entity_poly.pdbx_strand_id
1 'polypeptide(L)'
;MARTKRTQDKKLKQQFREKMSSSYVYFPVNTVWKERVQLLLNLKRTKTQNINQTTDVLSLQLSRPATYQTITGDGNCFFAALSYIICGHQTFHDIIRHKICNHFIQNQNDLKCYLPPEYKGNANTYLLKTGMRENGTWATEVEIFTASHLLQTDIYTYTKSGVHWNFSSSLQTYLCDQLKKGTQKMREVEDKEKARKKCTTNQQNMENKKIKAIRNKLHKQKKNRNERLRYSIDKVYMENKKEE
;
A
#
# COMPACT_ATOMS: atom_id res chain seq x y z
N MET A 1 10.35 22.17 15.31
CA MET A 1 9.00 21.96 14.73
C MET A 1 8.79 20.57 14.11
N ALA A 2 9.75 19.98 13.40
CA ALA A 2 9.59 18.64 12.79
C ALA A 2 9.45 17.47 13.81
N ARG A 3 10.13 17.56 14.96
CA ARG A 3 10.11 16.52 16.02
C ARG A 3 8.73 16.44 16.73
N THR A 4 8.06 17.57 16.89
CA THR A 4 6.75 17.70 17.53
C THR A 4 5.63 17.17 16.64
N LYS A 5 5.65 17.49 15.33
CA LYS A 5 4.73 16.90 14.34
C LYS A 5 4.84 15.37 14.26
N ARG A 6 6.06 14.83 14.25
CA ARG A 6 6.32 13.37 14.22
C ARG A 6 5.80 12.64 15.46
N THR A 7 5.71 13.33 16.59
CA THR A 7 5.22 12.77 17.86
C THR A 7 3.69 12.85 17.95
N GLN A 8 3.09 13.93 17.43
CA GLN A 8 1.64 14.04 17.26
C GLN A 8 1.08 13.02 16.26
N ASP A 9 1.75 12.79 15.13
CA ASP A 9 1.35 11.75 14.17
C ASP A 9 1.39 10.34 14.76
N LYS A 10 2.37 10.06 15.63
CA LYS A 10 2.45 8.78 16.34
C LYS A 10 1.30 8.60 17.32
N LYS A 11 0.97 9.64 18.11
CA LYS A 11 -0.18 9.62 19.03
C LYS A 11 -1.51 9.47 18.30
N LEU A 12 -1.70 10.17 17.18
CA LEU A 12 -2.92 10.11 16.40
C LEU A 12 -3.10 8.73 15.74
N LYS A 13 -2.02 8.14 15.20
CA LYS A 13 -2.03 6.75 14.69
C LYS A 13 -2.33 5.74 15.79
N GLN A 14 -1.82 5.96 17.00
CA GLN A 14 -2.07 5.07 18.13
C GLN A 14 -3.53 5.15 18.60
N GLN A 15 -4.09 6.36 18.77
CA GLN A 15 -5.50 6.54 19.11
C GLN A 15 -6.44 5.98 18.02
N PHE A 16 -6.09 6.17 16.74
CA PHE A 16 -6.86 5.59 15.64
C PHE A 16 -6.81 4.05 15.68
N ARG A 17 -5.65 3.46 15.98
CA ARG A 17 -5.48 2.00 16.11
C ARG A 17 -6.19 1.42 17.32
N GLU A 18 -6.18 2.10 18.46
CA GLU A 18 -6.91 1.70 19.68
C GLU A 18 -8.42 1.71 19.43
N LYS A 19 -8.93 2.76 18.76
CA LYS A 19 -10.34 2.87 18.35
C LYS A 19 -10.74 1.80 17.30
N MET A 20 -9.81 1.40 16.43
CA MET A 20 -10.03 0.29 15.48
C MET A 20 -9.96 -1.07 16.19
N SER A 21 -9.11 -1.20 17.21
CA SER A 21 -9.01 -2.41 18.03
C SER A 21 -10.29 -2.72 18.80
N SER A 22 -11.01 -1.68 19.26
CA SER A 22 -12.29 -1.86 19.97
C SER A 22 -13.42 -2.39 19.09
N SER A 23 -13.27 -2.40 17.76
CA SER A 23 -14.28 -2.91 16.82
C SER A 23 -14.02 -4.32 16.29
N TYR A 24 -12.85 -4.92 16.60
CA TYR A 24 -12.56 -6.25 16.08
C TYR A 24 -13.23 -7.34 16.91
N VAL A 25 -14.00 -8.16 16.21
CA VAL A 25 -14.73 -9.30 16.72
C VAL A 25 -13.97 -10.56 16.31
N TYR A 26 -13.47 -11.32 17.29
CA TYR A 26 -12.72 -12.55 17.10
C TYR A 26 -13.64 -13.76 17.22
N PHE A 27 -13.54 -14.67 16.25
CA PHE A 27 -14.28 -15.93 16.20
C PHE A 27 -13.28 -17.07 16.47
N PRO A 28 -13.31 -17.69 17.66
CA PRO A 28 -12.39 -18.78 17.98
C PRO A 28 -12.61 -19.99 17.06
N VAL A 29 -11.50 -20.61 16.64
CA VAL A 29 -11.57 -21.84 15.84
C VAL A 29 -12.05 -23.02 16.68
N ASN A 30 -13.00 -23.78 16.14
CA ASN A 30 -13.61 -24.93 16.80
C ASN A 30 -13.09 -26.26 16.22
N THR A 31 -13.56 -27.38 16.79
CA THR A 31 -13.16 -28.73 16.35
C THR A 31 -13.49 -28.99 14.88
N VAL A 32 -14.66 -28.56 14.39
CA VAL A 32 -15.07 -28.73 12.99
C VAL A 32 -14.08 -28.02 12.05
N TRP A 33 -13.68 -26.81 12.40
CA TRP A 33 -12.65 -26.08 11.65
C TRP A 33 -11.32 -26.83 11.62
N LYS A 34 -10.88 -27.37 12.76
CA LYS A 34 -9.62 -28.13 12.86
C LYS A 34 -9.65 -29.36 11.95
N GLU A 35 -10.73 -30.13 11.99
CA GLU A 35 -10.90 -31.32 11.15
C GLU A 35 -10.85 -30.97 9.66
N ARG A 36 -11.57 -29.92 9.24
CA ARG A 36 -11.53 -29.41 7.86
C ARG A 36 -10.11 -29.02 7.44
N VAL A 37 -9.39 -28.28 8.28
CA VAL A 37 -8.04 -27.81 7.97
C VAL A 37 -7.02 -28.96 7.96
N GLN A 38 -7.13 -29.94 8.85
CA GLN A 38 -6.30 -31.14 8.83
C GLN A 38 -6.45 -31.90 7.52
N LEU A 39 -7.69 -32.06 7.03
CA LEU A 39 -7.97 -32.66 5.73
C LEU A 39 -7.39 -31.83 4.58
N LEU A 40 -7.63 -30.52 4.56
CA LEU A 40 -7.10 -29.58 3.55
C LEU A 40 -5.57 -29.66 3.43
N LEU A 41 -4.88 -29.75 4.57
CA LEU A 41 -3.42 -29.79 4.63
C LEU A 41 -2.85 -31.21 4.48
N ASN A 42 -3.70 -32.24 4.39
CA ASN A 42 -3.33 -33.65 4.35
C ASN A 42 -2.45 -34.07 5.54
N LEU A 43 -2.80 -33.63 6.75
CA LEU A 43 -2.09 -33.97 7.99
C LEU A 43 -2.62 -35.29 8.55
N LYS A 44 -1.71 -36.19 8.99
CA LYS A 44 -2.11 -37.45 9.63
C LYS A 44 -2.90 -37.14 10.89
N ARG A 45 -4.12 -37.71 10.97
CA ARG A 45 -5.04 -37.51 12.10
C ARG A 45 -4.40 -38.03 13.38
N THR A 46 -3.85 -37.14 14.20
CA THR A 46 -3.49 -37.47 15.58
C THR A 46 -4.76 -37.37 16.41
N LYS A 47 -5.05 -38.37 17.26
CA LYS A 47 -6.15 -38.30 18.23
C LYS A 47 -6.07 -36.94 18.92
N THR A 48 -7.05 -36.09 18.68
CA THR A 48 -7.08 -34.72 19.20
C THR A 48 -6.96 -34.83 20.70
N GLN A 49 -5.82 -34.44 21.27
CA GLN A 49 -5.78 -34.23 22.71
C GLN A 49 -6.80 -33.15 23.01
N ASN A 50 -7.60 -33.35 24.05
CA ASN A 50 -8.55 -32.39 24.57
C ASN A 50 -7.77 -31.12 24.95
N ILE A 51 -7.53 -30.24 23.99
CA ILE A 51 -7.28 -28.84 24.27
C ILE A 51 -8.58 -28.43 24.94
N ASN A 52 -8.52 -28.06 26.22
CA ASN A 52 -9.66 -27.54 26.98
C ASN A 52 -10.27 -26.38 26.19
N GLN A 53 -11.22 -26.69 25.30
CA GLN A 53 -11.98 -25.70 24.55
C GLN A 53 -13.12 -25.32 25.44
N THR A 54 -12.83 -24.37 26.31
CA THR A 54 -13.83 -23.62 27.04
C THR A 54 -14.68 -22.86 26.02
N THR A 55 -15.98 -23.17 26.04
CA THR A 55 -17.13 -22.35 25.62
C THR A 55 -17.37 -22.12 24.12
N ASP A 56 -18.58 -22.47 23.70
CA ASP A 56 -19.31 -22.02 22.50
C ASP A 56 -19.47 -20.48 22.47
N VAL A 57 -18.38 -19.73 22.56
CA VAL A 57 -18.42 -18.27 22.43
C VAL A 57 -18.43 -17.95 20.95
N LEU A 58 -19.61 -17.57 20.45
CA LEU A 58 -19.81 -17.20 19.04
C LEU A 58 -18.89 -16.06 18.62
N SER A 59 -18.56 -15.13 19.52
CA SER A 59 -17.60 -14.07 19.24
C SER A 59 -17.08 -13.38 20.50
N LEU A 60 -15.84 -12.89 20.45
CA LEU A 60 -15.17 -12.18 21.53
C LEU A 60 -14.62 -10.84 21.03
N GLN A 61 -14.76 -9.79 21.84
CA GLN A 61 -14.08 -8.53 21.55
C GLN A 61 -12.59 -8.69 21.82
N LEU A 62 -11.74 -8.30 20.87
CA LEU A 62 -10.29 -8.42 21.04
C LEU A 62 -9.78 -7.48 22.13
N SER A 63 -9.27 -8.07 23.20
CA SER A 63 -8.57 -7.38 24.29
C SER A 63 -7.12 -7.90 24.37
N ARG A 64 -6.41 -7.62 25.48
CA ARG A 64 -5.10 -8.24 25.70
C ARG A 64 -5.28 -9.75 25.88
N PRO A 65 -4.46 -10.61 25.24
CA PRO A 65 -4.56 -12.06 25.44
C PRO A 65 -4.50 -12.43 26.92
N ALA A 66 -5.50 -13.15 27.39
CA ALA A 66 -5.58 -13.60 28.79
C ALA A 66 -4.62 -14.78 29.05
N THR A 67 -4.47 -15.66 28.07
CA THR A 67 -3.60 -16.84 28.12
C THR A 67 -2.80 -16.95 26.83
N TYR A 68 -1.70 -17.71 26.87
CA TYR A 68 -0.89 -18.02 25.70
C TYR A 68 -0.25 -19.41 25.87
N GLN A 69 0.00 -20.06 24.74
CA GLN A 69 0.80 -21.27 24.68
C GLN A 69 2.23 -20.90 24.28
N THR A 70 3.22 -21.45 24.99
CA THR A 70 4.63 -21.30 24.62
C THR A 70 4.95 -22.16 23.40
N ILE A 71 5.54 -21.54 22.38
CA ILE A 71 6.00 -22.16 21.14
C ILE A 71 7.53 -22.07 21.07
N THR A 72 8.18 -23.07 20.49
CA THR A 72 9.64 -23.12 20.36
C THR A 72 10.15 -21.95 19.51
N GLY A 73 11.21 -21.28 19.99
CA GLY A 73 11.81 -20.09 19.37
C GLY A 73 12.96 -20.40 18.41
N ASP A 74 12.78 -21.33 17.49
CA ASP A 74 13.79 -21.83 16.54
C ASP A 74 13.64 -21.24 15.11
N GLY A 75 12.82 -20.19 14.98
CA GLY A 75 12.46 -19.61 13.69
C GLY A 75 11.33 -20.32 12.93
N ASN A 76 10.82 -21.44 13.45
CA ASN A 76 9.61 -22.08 12.95
C ASN A 76 8.34 -21.61 13.68
N CYS A 77 8.47 -20.66 14.61
CA CYS A 77 7.44 -20.31 15.59
C CYS A 77 6.05 -20.04 14.99
N PHE A 78 5.95 -19.34 13.85
CA PHE A 78 4.67 -19.11 13.18
C PHE A 78 4.02 -20.42 12.70
N PHE A 79 4.77 -21.25 12.01
CA PHE A 79 4.30 -22.53 11.48
C PHE A 79 4.03 -23.55 12.60
N ALA A 80 4.83 -23.52 13.67
CA ALA A 80 4.64 -24.32 14.87
C ALA A 80 3.38 -23.90 15.64
N ALA A 81 3.08 -22.60 15.71
CA ALA A 81 1.82 -22.10 16.28
C ALA A 81 0.61 -22.57 15.47
N LEU A 82 0.70 -22.55 14.13
CA LEU A 82 -0.33 -23.13 13.26
C LEU A 82 -0.49 -24.64 13.47
N SER A 83 0.63 -25.38 13.57
CA SER A 83 0.58 -26.81 13.88
C SER A 83 -0.14 -27.06 15.21
N TYR A 84 0.18 -26.26 16.24
CA TYR A 84 -0.42 -26.40 17.56
C TYR A 84 -1.93 -26.11 17.53
N ILE A 85 -2.37 -25.02 16.89
CA ILE A 85 -3.80 -24.68 16.86
C ILE A 85 -4.62 -25.72 16.07
N ILE A 86 -4.03 -26.31 15.02
CA ILE A 86 -4.69 -27.30 14.15
C ILE A 86 -4.68 -28.69 14.78
N CYS A 87 -3.56 -29.13 15.34
CA CYS A 87 -3.33 -30.53 15.75
C CYS A 87 -3.09 -30.75 17.24
N GLY A 88 -2.91 -29.68 18.03
CA GLY A 88 -2.56 -29.75 19.44
C GLY A 88 -1.08 -29.98 19.74
N HIS A 89 -0.21 -30.02 18.73
CA HIS A 89 1.23 -30.15 18.88
C HIS A 89 1.98 -29.45 17.75
N GLN A 90 3.27 -29.19 17.94
CA GLN A 90 4.06 -28.31 17.05
C GLN A 90 4.70 -29.03 15.85
N THR A 91 4.61 -30.37 15.77
CA THR A 91 5.49 -31.20 14.92
C THR A 91 5.23 -31.13 13.42
N PHE A 92 4.07 -30.61 12.98
CA PHE A 92 3.74 -30.49 11.56
C PHE A 92 4.15 -29.15 10.94
N HIS A 93 4.98 -28.35 11.63
CA HIS A 93 5.39 -27.03 11.17
C HIS A 93 5.99 -27.03 9.76
N ASP A 94 6.81 -28.03 9.41
CA ASP A 94 7.47 -28.12 8.10
C ASP A 94 6.48 -28.39 6.96
N ILE A 95 5.52 -29.30 7.18
CA ILE A 95 4.46 -29.58 6.20
C ILE A 95 3.61 -28.33 5.98
N ILE A 96 3.25 -27.63 7.06
CA ILE A 96 2.46 -26.39 6.98
C ILE A 96 3.22 -25.30 6.22
N ARG A 97 4.52 -25.12 6.51
CA ARG A 97 5.41 -24.19 5.79
C ARG A 97 5.38 -24.45 4.29
N HIS A 98 5.56 -25.70 3.88
CA HIS A 98 5.54 -26.09 2.47
C HIS A 98 4.18 -25.84 1.82
N LYS A 99 3.08 -26.16 2.51
CA LYS A 99 1.72 -25.90 2.01
C LYS A 99 1.47 -24.40 1.79
N ILE A 100 1.88 -23.56 2.73
CA ILE A 100 1.79 -22.10 2.60
C ILE A 100 2.62 -21.60 1.43
N CYS A 101 3.89 -22.01 1.32
CA CYS A 101 4.76 -21.59 0.21
C CYS A 101 4.21 -22.02 -1.16
N ASN A 102 3.69 -23.25 -1.26
CA ASN A 102 3.05 -23.75 -2.49
C ASN A 102 1.79 -22.95 -2.83
N HIS A 103 0.94 -22.70 -1.83
CA HIS A 103 -0.27 -21.91 -2.00
C HIS A 103 0.05 -20.49 -2.47
N PHE A 104 1.14 -19.89 -1.98
CA PHE A 104 1.58 -18.58 -2.42
C PHE A 104 1.94 -18.54 -3.90
N ILE A 105 2.70 -19.53 -4.39
CA ILE A 105 3.03 -19.63 -5.82
C ILE A 105 1.77 -19.79 -6.66
N GLN A 106 0.88 -20.70 -6.26
CA GLN A 106 -0.35 -21.02 -7.00
C GLN A 106 -1.32 -19.83 -7.08
N ASN A 107 -1.34 -18.98 -6.05
CA ASN A 107 -2.25 -17.83 -5.94
C ASN A 107 -1.48 -16.50 -5.98
N GLN A 108 -0.34 -16.47 -6.67
CA GLN A 108 0.54 -15.29 -6.72
C GLN A 108 -0.21 -14.05 -7.22
N ASN A 109 -1.17 -14.19 -8.14
CA ASN A 109 -1.90 -13.03 -8.67
C ASN A 109 -2.66 -12.27 -7.59
N ASP A 110 -3.23 -12.99 -6.62
CA ASP A 110 -4.00 -12.41 -5.52
C ASP A 110 -3.09 -11.96 -4.36
N LEU A 111 -1.97 -12.67 -4.17
CA LEU A 111 -1.09 -12.50 -3.00
C LEU A 111 0.16 -11.64 -3.26
N LYS A 112 0.55 -11.40 -4.52
CA LYS A 112 1.73 -10.58 -4.87
C LYS A 112 1.66 -9.17 -4.33
N CYS A 113 0.47 -8.71 -3.95
CA CYS A 113 0.29 -7.38 -3.41
C CYS A 113 0.99 -7.17 -2.05
N TYR A 114 1.23 -8.26 -1.31
CA TYR A 114 1.94 -8.29 -0.03
C TYR A 114 3.46 -8.47 -0.19
N LEU A 115 3.94 -8.70 -1.42
CA LEU A 115 5.38 -8.79 -1.65
C LEU A 115 6.05 -7.43 -1.50
N PRO A 116 7.22 -7.39 -0.83
CA PRO A 116 8.08 -6.23 -0.90
C PRO A 116 8.47 -5.90 -2.37
N PRO A 117 8.58 -4.61 -2.74
CA PRO A 117 8.82 -4.18 -4.13
C PRO A 117 10.06 -4.80 -4.80
N GLU A 118 11.10 -5.11 -4.03
CA GLU A 118 12.36 -5.69 -4.49
C GLU A 118 12.20 -7.09 -5.12
N TYR A 119 11.10 -7.80 -4.82
CA TYR A 119 10.78 -9.10 -5.41
C TYR A 119 9.93 -9.00 -6.68
N LYS A 120 9.60 -7.77 -7.13
CA LYS A 120 8.91 -7.48 -8.40
C LYS A 120 7.60 -8.26 -8.59
N GLY A 121 6.89 -8.53 -7.48
CA GLY A 121 5.63 -9.26 -7.50
C GLY A 121 5.73 -10.72 -7.92
N ASN A 122 6.93 -11.33 -7.85
CA ASN A 122 7.19 -12.73 -8.20
C ASN A 122 7.40 -13.58 -6.93
N ALA A 123 6.53 -14.58 -6.72
CA ALA A 123 6.56 -15.44 -5.54
C ALA A 123 7.78 -16.38 -5.55
N ASN A 124 8.15 -16.93 -6.71
CA ASN A 124 9.33 -17.80 -6.82
C ASN A 124 10.62 -17.05 -6.48
N THR A 125 10.78 -15.83 -6.99
CA THR A 125 11.91 -14.96 -6.65
C THR A 125 11.98 -14.67 -5.16
N TYR A 126 10.83 -14.41 -4.53
CA TYR A 126 10.75 -14.21 -3.09
C TYR A 126 11.20 -15.46 -2.33
N LEU A 127 10.58 -16.62 -2.58
CA LEU A 127 10.87 -17.86 -1.86
C LEU A 127 12.34 -18.30 -2.01
N LEU A 128 12.92 -18.13 -3.21
CA LEU A 128 14.32 -18.45 -3.46
C LEU A 128 15.27 -17.54 -2.70
N LYS A 129 15.03 -16.22 -2.72
CA LYS A 129 15.92 -15.24 -2.09
C LYS A 129 15.85 -15.25 -0.57
N THR A 130 14.67 -15.50 -0.01
CA THR A 130 14.48 -15.53 1.45
C THR A 130 14.78 -16.88 2.07
N GLY A 131 14.81 -17.95 1.26
CA GLY A 131 14.91 -19.32 1.79
C GLY A 131 13.68 -19.69 2.61
N MET A 132 12.48 -19.18 2.28
CA MET A 132 11.28 -19.39 3.11
C MET A 132 10.86 -20.85 3.25
N ARG A 133 11.28 -21.70 2.31
CA ARG A 133 11.07 -23.17 2.39
C ARG A 133 12.01 -23.85 3.38
N GLU A 134 13.12 -23.21 3.71
CA GLU A 134 14.13 -23.79 4.60
C GLU A 134 13.66 -23.77 6.05
N ASN A 135 14.03 -24.84 6.77
CA ASN A 135 13.75 -24.96 8.19
C ASN A 135 14.41 -23.82 8.99
N GLY A 136 13.69 -23.26 9.96
CA GLY A 136 14.18 -22.16 10.78
C GLY A 136 14.11 -20.76 10.14
N THR A 137 13.68 -20.63 8.89
CA THR A 137 13.45 -19.30 8.28
C THR A 137 12.21 -18.65 8.87
N TRP A 138 12.36 -17.42 9.37
CA TRP A 138 11.28 -16.68 10.05
C TRP A 138 10.19 -16.28 9.06
N ALA A 139 8.94 -16.54 9.44
CA ALA A 139 7.77 -16.06 8.70
C ALA A 139 7.66 -14.53 8.77
N THR A 140 7.18 -13.94 7.68
CA THR A 140 6.88 -12.51 7.56
C THR A 140 5.37 -12.29 7.37
N GLU A 141 4.95 -11.06 7.14
CA GLU A 141 3.55 -10.75 6.78
C GLU A 141 3.08 -11.53 5.55
N VAL A 142 3.97 -11.84 4.59
CA VAL A 142 3.64 -12.61 3.38
C VAL A 142 3.08 -13.99 3.74
N GLU A 143 3.74 -14.71 4.66
CA GLU A 143 3.31 -16.03 5.12
C GLU A 143 2.02 -15.95 5.93
N ILE A 144 1.84 -14.90 6.74
CA ILE A 144 0.63 -14.70 7.55
C ILE A 144 -0.59 -14.48 6.65
N PHE A 145 -0.50 -13.58 5.66
CA PHE A 145 -1.58 -13.36 4.68
C PHE A 145 -1.84 -14.59 3.83
N THR A 146 -0.78 -15.26 3.37
CA THR A 146 -0.91 -16.51 2.58
C THR A 146 -1.59 -17.60 3.40
N ALA A 147 -1.24 -17.78 4.67
CA ALA A 147 -1.88 -18.73 5.56
C ALA A 147 -3.35 -18.41 5.77
N SER A 148 -3.68 -17.13 6.00
CA SER A 148 -5.07 -16.69 6.14
C SER A 148 -5.89 -17.01 4.88
N HIS A 149 -5.32 -16.76 3.69
CA HIS A 149 -5.95 -17.09 2.41
C HIS A 149 -6.11 -18.60 2.19
N LEU A 150 -5.09 -19.39 2.49
CA LEU A 150 -5.12 -20.85 2.35
C LEU A 150 -6.18 -21.47 3.28
N LEU A 151 -6.19 -21.05 4.54
CA LEU A 151 -7.06 -21.62 5.57
C LEU A 151 -8.50 -21.06 5.50
N GLN A 152 -8.71 -19.98 4.74
CA GLN A 152 -9.94 -19.20 4.69
C GLN A 152 -10.35 -18.77 6.10
N THR A 153 -9.40 -18.18 6.83
CA THR A 153 -9.56 -17.85 8.24
C THR A 153 -8.72 -16.64 8.59
N ASP A 154 -9.32 -15.69 9.28
CA ASP A 154 -8.63 -14.50 9.70
C ASP A 154 -7.59 -14.81 10.79
N ILE A 155 -6.41 -14.19 10.69
CA ILE A 155 -5.32 -14.35 11.65
C ILE A 155 -5.07 -13.00 12.32
N TYR A 156 -5.10 -13.02 13.65
CA TYR A 156 -4.82 -11.85 14.48
C TYR A 156 -3.47 -12.02 15.17
N THR A 157 -2.56 -11.07 14.97
CA THR A 157 -1.25 -11.07 15.65
C THR A 157 -1.21 -9.98 16.70
N TYR A 158 -0.99 -10.36 17.96
CA TYR A 158 -0.84 -9.42 19.06
C TYR A 158 0.64 -9.06 19.28
N THR A 159 0.95 -7.78 19.35
CA THR A 159 2.30 -7.29 19.66
C THR A 159 2.30 -6.62 21.04
N LYS A 160 3.12 -7.15 21.97
CA LYS A 160 3.29 -6.58 23.31
C LYS A 160 4.03 -5.24 23.26
N SER A 161 5.01 -5.09 22.37
CA SER A 161 5.72 -3.83 22.13
C SER A 161 4.86 -2.87 21.33
N GLY A 162 4.18 -1.95 22.03
CA GLY A 162 3.24 -0.99 21.42
C GLY A 162 1.77 -1.38 21.53
N VAL A 163 1.45 -2.50 22.21
CA VAL A 163 0.10 -2.99 22.56
C VAL A 163 -0.92 -2.79 21.42
N HIS A 164 -0.78 -3.58 20.36
CA HIS A 164 -1.75 -3.55 19.26
C HIS A 164 -1.95 -4.92 18.63
N TRP A 165 -3.11 -5.06 17.99
CA TRP A 165 -3.44 -6.18 17.12
C TRP A 165 -3.18 -5.79 15.66
N ASN A 166 -2.54 -6.68 14.89
CA ASN A 166 -2.60 -6.62 13.43
C ASN A 166 -3.57 -7.70 12.94
N PHE A 167 -4.31 -7.36 11.89
CA PHE A 167 -5.35 -8.20 11.30
C PHE A 167 -4.92 -8.62 9.91
N SER A 168 -4.86 -9.92 9.67
CA SER A 168 -4.64 -10.50 8.35
C SER A 168 -5.88 -11.29 7.97
N SER A 169 -6.69 -10.73 7.08
CA SER A 169 -7.95 -11.36 6.67
C SER A 169 -7.83 -12.14 5.37
N SER A 170 -8.55 -13.25 5.30
CA SER A 170 -8.67 -14.06 4.09
C SER A 170 -9.41 -13.34 2.97
N LEU A 171 -10.17 -12.28 3.30
CA LEU A 171 -10.90 -11.43 2.35
C LEU A 171 -10.08 -10.19 1.91
N GLN A 172 -8.98 -9.88 2.58
CA GLN A 172 -8.21 -8.66 2.31
C GLN A 172 -7.40 -8.73 1.00
N THR A 173 -7.22 -9.93 0.44
CA THR A 173 -6.66 -10.13 -0.91
C THR A 173 -7.48 -9.42 -1.98
N TYR A 174 -8.81 -9.39 -1.85
CA TYR A 174 -9.69 -8.74 -2.81
C TYR A 174 -9.57 -7.20 -2.78
N LEU A 175 -9.33 -6.61 -1.61
CA LEU A 175 -9.23 -5.16 -1.44
C LEU A 175 -7.88 -4.59 -1.90
N CYS A 176 -6.80 -5.35 -1.78
CA CYS A 176 -5.47 -4.87 -2.19
C CYS A 176 -5.40 -4.62 -3.71
N ASP A 177 -6.07 -5.45 -4.51
CA ASP A 177 -6.18 -5.26 -5.96
C ASP A 177 -7.05 -4.04 -6.31
N GLN A 178 -8.17 -3.84 -5.59
CA GLN A 178 -9.06 -2.67 -5.77
C GLN A 178 -8.38 -1.35 -5.39
N LEU A 179 -7.64 -1.31 -4.28
CA LEU A 179 -6.90 -0.12 -3.83
C LEU A 179 -5.75 0.24 -4.79
N LYS A 180 -5.10 -0.76 -5.40
CA LYS A 180 -4.04 -0.55 -6.40
C LYS A 180 -4.61 -0.07 -7.74
N LYS A 181 -5.74 -0.65 -8.20
CA LYS A 181 -6.47 -0.17 -9.38
C LYS A 181 -6.95 1.28 -9.22
N GLY A 182 -7.46 1.63 -8.04
CA GLY A 182 -7.86 3.01 -7.71
C GLY A 182 -6.67 3.99 -7.74
N THR A 183 -5.54 3.64 -7.12
CA THR A 183 -4.34 4.51 -7.12
C THR A 183 -3.62 4.61 -8.46
N GLN A 184 -3.73 3.60 -9.33
CA GLN A 184 -3.24 3.70 -10.71
C GLN A 184 -4.10 4.64 -11.56
N LYS A 185 -5.43 4.50 -11.47
CA LYS A 185 -6.38 5.37 -12.19
C LYS A 185 -6.23 6.85 -11.77
N MET A 186 -6.00 7.12 -10.49
CA MET A 186 -5.72 8.48 -9.99
C MET A 186 -4.41 9.06 -10.55
N ARG A 187 -3.33 8.26 -10.62
CA ARG A 187 -2.06 8.69 -11.21
C ARG A 187 -2.18 9.01 -12.70
N GLU A 188 -2.90 8.19 -13.46
CA GLU A 188 -3.15 8.45 -14.88
C GLU A 188 -3.96 9.73 -15.12
N VAL A 189 -4.92 10.03 -14.24
CA VAL A 189 -5.68 11.29 -14.28
C VAL A 189 -4.77 12.49 -13.98
N GLU A 190 -3.94 12.42 -12.93
CA GLU A 190 -2.99 13.48 -12.61
C GLU A 190 -1.98 13.74 -13.72
N ASP A 191 -1.45 12.69 -14.36
CA ASP A 191 -0.49 12.84 -15.45
C ASP A 191 -1.14 13.44 -16.71
N LYS A 192 -2.40 13.06 -17.01
CA LYS A 192 -3.20 13.71 -18.06
C LYS A 192 -3.48 15.18 -17.76
N GLU A 193 -3.79 15.54 -16.51
CA GLU A 193 -3.98 16.94 -16.12
C GLU A 193 -2.69 17.75 -16.22
N LYS A 194 -1.55 17.19 -15.79
CA LYS A 194 -0.23 17.84 -15.94
C LYS A 194 0.11 18.06 -17.41
N ALA A 195 -0.12 17.07 -18.26
CA ALA A 195 0.09 17.18 -19.70
C ALA A 195 -0.82 18.25 -20.32
N ARG A 196 -2.10 18.30 -19.93
CA ARG A 196 -3.06 19.31 -20.38
C ARG A 196 -2.61 20.72 -19.98
N LYS A 197 -2.29 20.95 -18.70
CA LYS A 197 -1.80 22.24 -18.20
C LYS A 197 -0.54 22.70 -18.94
N LYS A 198 0.42 21.80 -19.19
CA LYS A 198 1.64 22.09 -19.95
C LYS A 198 1.33 22.51 -21.40
N CYS A 199 0.36 21.85 -22.05
CA CYS A 199 -0.08 22.21 -23.39
C CYS A 199 -0.67 23.62 -23.42
N THR A 200 -1.58 23.95 -22.50
CA THR A 200 -2.20 25.27 -22.41
C THR A 200 -1.18 26.38 -22.16
N THR A 201 -0.21 26.15 -21.27
CA THR A 201 0.87 27.12 -21.00
C THR A 201 1.75 27.36 -22.22
N ASN A 202 2.09 26.30 -22.98
CA ASN A 202 2.85 26.44 -24.21
C ASN A 202 2.08 27.25 -25.28
N GLN A 203 0.77 27.02 -25.39
CA GLN A 203 -0.11 27.75 -26.31
C GLN A 203 -0.17 29.24 -25.95
N GLN A 204 -0.41 29.56 -24.68
CA GLN A 204 -0.41 30.94 -24.15
C GLN A 204 0.95 31.62 -24.36
N ASN A 205 2.06 30.92 -24.15
CA ASN A 205 3.39 31.46 -24.39
C ASN A 205 3.63 31.80 -25.88
N MET A 206 3.12 30.98 -26.81
CA MET A 206 3.20 31.29 -28.24
C MET A 206 2.36 32.49 -28.62
N GLU A 207 1.14 32.61 -28.10
CA GLU A 207 0.27 33.78 -28.33
C GLU A 207 0.90 35.06 -27.76
N ASN A 208 1.44 35.01 -26.53
CA ASN A 208 2.12 36.14 -25.91
C ASN A 208 3.34 36.60 -26.73
N LYS A 209 4.09 35.67 -27.34
CA LYS A 209 5.18 36.00 -28.27
C LYS A 209 4.66 36.71 -29.52
N LYS A 210 3.55 36.23 -30.12
CA LYS A 210 2.92 36.88 -31.28
C LYS A 210 2.44 38.29 -30.95
N ILE A 211 1.74 38.47 -29.83
CA ILE A 211 1.27 39.77 -29.35
C ILE A 211 2.45 40.73 -29.13
N LYS A 212 3.53 40.26 -28.51
CA LYS A 212 4.74 41.07 -28.30
C LYS A 212 5.37 41.50 -29.63
N ALA A 213 5.45 40.61 -30.62
CA ALA A 213 5.96 40.94 -31.95
C ALA A 213 5.09 42.00 -32.65
N ILE A 214 3.77 41.90 -32.55
CA ILE A 214 2.83 42.90 -33.09
C ILE A 214 3.03 44.26 -32.42
N ARG A 215 3.09 44.30 -31.07
CA ARG A 215 3.32 45.56 -30.32
C ARG A 215 4.63 46.23 -30.75
N ASN A 216 5.70 45.46 -30.91
CA ASN A 216 7.00 46.00 -31.35
C ASN A 216 6.92 46.58 -32.77
N LYS A 217 6.25 45.90 -33.71
CA LYS A 217 6.02 46.42 -35.07
C LYS A 217 5.24 47.73 -35.04
N LEU A 218 4.17 47.79 -34.23
CA LEU A 218 3.33 48.98 -34.09
C LEU A 218 4.11 50.16 -33.49
N HIS A 219 4.95 49.90 -32.50
CA HIS A 219 5.81 50.91 -31.89
C HIS A 219 6.81 51.48 -32.91
N LYS A 220 7.43 50.62 -33.73
CA LYS A 220 8.35 51.05 -34.80
C LYS A 220 7.64 51.90 -35.85
N GLN A 221 6.43 51.51 -36.26
CA GLN A 221 5.62 52.30 -37.20
C GLN A 221 5.25 53.67 -36.63
N LYS A 222 4.82 53.73 -35.35
CA LYS A 222 4.52 55.00 -34.66
C LYS A 222 5.75 55.91 -34.59
N LYS A 223 6.93 55.37 -34.25
CA LYS A 223 8.18 56.14 -34.21
C LYS A 223 8.51 56.73 -35.58
N ASN A 224 8.49 55.91 -36.63
CA ASN A 224 8.76 56.35 -38.00
C ASN A 224 7.75 57.41 -38.47
N ARG A 225 6.46 57.27 -38.12
CA ARG A 225 5.43 58.27 -38.43
C ARG A 225 5.72 59.60 -37.73
N ASN A 226 6.09 59.57 -36.45
CA ASN A 226 6.43 60.77 -35.69
C ASN A 226 7.68 61.47 -36.23
N GLU A 227 8.70 60.72 -36.64
CA GLU A 227 9.91 61.29 -37.29
C GLU A 227 9.57 61.96 -38.62
N ARG A 228 8.73 61.33 -39.46
CA ARG A 228 8.24 61.95 -40.72
C ARG A 228 7.43 63.21 -40.44
N LEU A 229 6.58 63.21 -39.42
CA LEU A 229 5.77 64.37 -39.05
C LEU A 229 6.67 65.53 -38.59
N ARG A 230 7.68 65.25 -37.75
CA ARG A 230 8.69 66.24 -37.33
C ARG A 230 9.41 66.87 -38.52
N TYR A 231 9.94 66.04 -39.43
CA TYR A 231 10.62 66.55 -40.62
C TYR A 231 9.69 67.43 -41.48
N SER A 232 8.42 67.05 -41.62
CA SER A 232 7.44 67.85 -42.36
C SER A 232 7.15 69.19 -41.68
N ILE A 233 7.06 69.23 -40.35
CA ILE A 233 6.85 70.46 -39.57
C ILE A 233 8.08 71.36 -39.67
N ASP A 234 9.28 70.80 -39.47
CA ASP A 234 10.55 71.55 -39.58
C ASP A 234 10.72 72.13 -40.98
N LYS A 235 10.33 71.39 -42.03
CA LYS A 235 10.37 71.87 -43.41
C LYS A 235 9.46 73.08 -43.63
N VAL A 236 8.19 73.01 -43.19
CA VAL A 236 7.23 74.12 -43.29
C VAL A 236 7.71 75.35 -42.50
N TYR A 237 8.28 75.15 -41.31
CA TYR A 237 8.86 76.24 -40.52
C TYR A 237 10.02 76.94 -41.25
N MET A 238 10.92 76.18 -41.88
CA MET A 238 12.05 76.72 -42.63
C MET A 238 11.64 77.40 -43.95
N GLU A 239 10.53 76.98 -44.57
CA GLU A 239 9.94 77.65 -45.74
C GLU A 239 9.35 79.01 -45.33
N ASN A 240 8.56 79.07 -44.26
CA ASN A 240 7.94 80.32 -43.78
C ASN A 240 8.97 81.35 -43.26
N LYS A 241 10.10 80.91 -42.68
CA LYS A 241 11.15 81.81 -42.19
C LYS A 241 11.96 82.50 -43.31
N LYS A 242 11.87 82.03 -44.56
CA LYS A 242 12.56 82.67 -45.70
C LYS A 242 11.75 83.82 -46.32
N GLU A 243 10.50 83.98 -45.91
CA GLU A 243 9.58 85.00 -46.42
C GLU A 243 9.46 86.23 -45.49
N GLU A 244 10.19 86.24 -44.37
CA GLU A 244 10.41 87.39 -43.47
C GLU A 244 11.83 87.97 -43.63
#